data_AF-J4G2A8-F1
#
_entry.id   AF-J4G2A8-F1
#
_cell.length_a   1.000
_cell.length_b   1.000
_cell.length_c   1.000
_cell.angle_alpha   90.00
_cell.angle_beta   90.00
_cell.angle_gamma   90.00
#
_symmetry.space_group_name_H-M   'P 1'
#
loop_
_entity.id
_entity.type
_entity.pdbx_description
1 polymer ?
#
loop_
_entity_poly.entity_id
_entity_poly.type
_entity_poly.pdbx_seq_one_letter_code
_entity_poly.pdbx_strand_id
1 'polypeptide(L)'
;MTIVLNPVWVNGVQKIKVVPQAPPKPPRGLVPPALDDSVHFTRCLKQLRSKDKSIEKYIYLTQLKDADHRTFYKLCMENMPEITPLIYTPTVGDACLQFSHIYRKPEGLYVSIKDKGNIGKVLRNWPRINEARIAVVTDGKS
;
A
#
# COMPACT_ATOMS: atom_id res chain seq x y z
N MET A 1 -0.65 10.05 16.93
CA MET A 1 -0.97 10.64 15.63
C MET A 1 -1.74 11.92 15.90
N THR A 2 -1.18 13.09 15.60
CA THR A 2 -1.86 14.38 15.83
C THR A 2 -2.85 14.58 14.70
N ILE A 3 -4.15 14.48 15.01
CA ILE A 3 -5.21 14.74 14.02
C ILE A 3 -5.37 16.25 13.94
N VAL A 4 -4.93 16.84 12.83
CA VAL A 4 -5.17 18.27 12.56
C VAL A 4 -6.51 18.41 11.85
N LEU A 5 -7.37 19.18 12.50
CA LEU A 5 -8.73 19.48 12.10
C LEU A 5 -8.72 20.87 11.47
N ASN A 6 -8.83 20.94 10.15
CA ASN A 6 -8.96 22.22 9.46
C ASN A 6 -10.45 22.57 9.31
N PRO A 7 -10.86 23.80 9.68
CA PRO A 7 -12.19 24.27 9.38
C PRO A 7 -12.35 24.49 7.88
N VAL A 8 -13.40 23.92 7.30
CA VAL A 8 -13.79 24.08 5.89
C VAL A 8 -15.24 24.55 5.86
N TRP A 9 -15.52 25.61 5.11
CA TRP A 9 -16.87 26.12 4.93
C TRP A 9 -17.56 25.41 3.77
N VAL A 10 -18.71 24.79 4.03
CA VAL A 10 -19.54 24.15 3.01
C VAL A 10 -20.99 24.61 3.20
N ASN A 11 -21.55 25.29 2.21
CA ASN A 11 -22.92 25.84 2.24
C ASN A 11 -23.20 26.72 3.48
N GLY A 12 -22.25 27.57 3.86
CA GLY A 12 -22.38 28.44 5.04
C GLY A 12 -22.21 27.75 6.40
N VAL A 13 -21.96 26.43 6.42
CA VAL A 13 -21.72 25.67 7.66
C VAL A 13 -20.23 25.35 7.78
N GLN A 14 -19.65 25.67 8.94
CA GLN A 14 -18.27 25.29 9.27
C GLN A 14 -18.22 23.79 9.56
N LYS A 15 -17.60 23.03 8.67
CA LYS A 15 -17.33 21.60 8.85
C LYS A 15 -15.87 21.40 9.20
N ILE A 16 -15.60 20.42 10.05
CA ILE A 16 -14.25 20.02 10.37
C ILE A 16 -13.85 18.87 9.44
N LYS A 17 -12.77 19.06 8.67
CA LYS A 17 -12.21 17.99 7.84
C LYS A 17 -10.88 17.54 8.43
N VAL A 18 -10.75 16.22 8.63
CA VAL A 18 -9.45 15.60 8.90
C VAL A 18 -8.62 15.75 7.64
N VAL A 19 -7.53 16.50 7.71
CA VAL A 19 -6.58 16.60 6.62
C VAL A 19 -5.50 15.54 6.85
N PRO A 20 -5.23 14.63 5.89
CA PRO A 20 -4.13 13.70 6.00
C PRO A 20 -2.82 14.49 6.09
N GLN A 21 -2.17 14.46 7.25
CA GLN A 21 -0.84 15.04 7.36
C GLN A 21 0.20 14.14 6.70
N ALA A 22 1.26 14.75 6.16
CA ALA A 22 2.46 13.99 5.85
C ALA A 22 3.00 13.32 7.12
N PRO A 23 3.49 12.07 7.06
CA PRO A 23 4.21 11.53 8.20
C PRO A 23 5.36 12.49 8.50
N PRO A 24 5.66 12.72 9.79
CA PRO A 24 6.74 13.61 10.17
C PRO A 24 8.04 13.11 9.54
N LYS A 25 8.86 14.04 9.02
CA LYS A 25 10.18 13.68 8.51
C LYS A 25 11.00 13.09 9.67
N PRO A 26 11.81 12.04 9.41
CA PRO A 26 12.67 11.48 10.44
C PRO A 26 13.59 12.55 11.02
N PRO A 27 13.86 12.53 12.34
CA PRO A 27 14.86 13.37 12.96
C PRO A 27 16.22 13.34 12.24
N ARG A 28 16.97 14.44 12.35
CA ARG A 28 18.35 14.52 11.82
C ARG A 28 19.19 13.39 12.40
N GLY A 29 19.94 12.69 11.55
CA GLY A 29 20.76 11.53 11.92
C GLY A 29 20.07 10.18 11.73
N LEU A 30 18.74 10.15 11.53
CA LEU A 30 18.00 8.93 11.18
C LEU A 30 17.80 8.74 9.67
N VAL A 31 18.23 9.72 8.87
CA VAL A 31 18.25 9.67 7.40
C VAL A 31 19.53 10.26 6.85
N PRO A 32 19.97 9.84 5.65
CA PRO A 32 21.06 10.49 4.95
C PRO A 32 20.81 12.01 4.80
N PRO A 33 21.85 12.86 4.91
CA PRO A 33 21.71 14.31 4.90
C PRO A 33 21.16 14.87 3.57
N ALA A 34 21.28 14.11 2.49
CA ALA A 34 20.78 14.46 1.15
C ALA A 34 19.53 13.63 0.75
N LEU A 35 18.70 13.23 1.72
CA LEU A 35 17.43 12.58 1.40
C LEU A 35 16.44 13.60 0.84
N ASP A 36 16.25 13.54 -0.47
CA ASP A 36 15.23 14.29 -1.20
C ASP A 36 14.21 13.32 -1.84
N ASP A 37 12.93 13.71 -1.82
CA ASP A 37 11.82 12.86 -2.29
C ASP A 37 11.87 12.63 -3.81
N SER A 38 12.33 13.62 -4.58
CA SER A 38 12.49 13.46 -6.04
C SER A 38 13.64 12.53 -6.37
N VAL A 39 14.75 12.65 -5.65
CA VAL A 39 15.91 11.74 -5.77
C VAL A 39 15.52 10.33 -5.33
N HIS A 40 14.73 10.19 -4.26
CA HIS A 40 14.25 8.90 -3.80
C HIS A 40 13.33 8.24 -4.83
N PHE A 41 12.40 9.00 -5.42
CA PHE A 41 11.55 8.53 -6.52
C PHE A 41 12.37 8.00 -7.70
N THR A 42 13.34 8.77 -8.19
CA THR A 42 14.23 8.33 -9.29
C THR A 42 15.01 7.08 -8.90
N ARG A 43 15.49 6.98 -7.66
CA ARG A 43 16.18 5.79 -7.15
C ARG A 43 15.27 4.56 -7.18
N CYS A 44 14.04 4.70 -6.70
CA CYS A 44 13.08 3.60 -6.67
C CYS A 44 12.70 3.15 -8.08
N LEU A 45 12.54 4.08 -9.03
CA LEU A 45 12.26 3.75 -10.42
C LEU A 45 13.44 3.02 -11.08
N LYS A 46 14.68 3.45 -10.81
CA LYS A 46 15.88 2.75 -11.29
C LYS A 46 15.99 1.33 -10.73
N GLN A 47 15.73 1.14 -9.44
CA GLN A 47 15.73 -0.18 -8.80
C GLN A 47 14.62 -1.10 -9.31
N LEU A 48 13.46 -0.56 -9.69
CA LEU A 48 12.40 -1.30 -10.36
C LEU A 48 12.88 -1.77 -11.75
N ARG A 49 13.43 -0.86 -12.54
CA ARG A 49 13.86 -1.12 -13.92
C ARG A 49 15.11 -1.99 -14.03
N SER A 50 15.93 -2.06 -12.98
CA SER A 50 17.10 -2.94 -12.94
C SER A 50 16.78 -4.42 -12.71
N LYS A 51 15.50 -4.78 -12.60
CA LYS A 51 15.04 -6.16 -12.42
C LYS A 51 14.66 -6.74 -13.76
N ASP A 52 15.07 -7.97 -14.02
CA ASP A 52 14.91 -8.59 -15.33
C ASP A 52 13.52 -9.20 -15.46
N LYS A 53 13.02 -9.85 -14.40
CA LYS A 53 11.76 -10.60 -14.45
C LYS A 53 10.58 -9.81 -13.87
N SER A 54 9.40 -9.95 -14.47
CA SER A 54 8.18 -9.30 -14.00
C SER A 54 7.84 -9.68 -12.55
N ILE A 55 8.03 -10.95 -12.17
CA ILE A 55 7.81 -11.40 -10.78
C ILE A 55 8.73 -10.70 -9.78
N GLU A 56 9.98 -10.42 -10.15
CA GLU A 56 10.92 -9.69 -9.28
C GLU A 56 10.51 -8.23 -9.13
N LYS A 57 9.98 -7.63 -10.19
CA LYS A 57 9.40 -6.28 -10.17
C LYS A 57 8.15 -6.22 -9.29
N TYR A 58 7.25 -7.19 -9.40
CA TYR A 58 6.09 -7.33 -8.50
C TYR A 58 6.54 -7.40 -7.05
N ILE A 59 7.45 -8.33 -6.73
CA ILE A 59 8.02 -8.53 -5.39
C ILE A 59 8.61 -7.22 -4.81
N TYR A 60 9.24 -6.41 -5.65
CA TYR A 60 9.79 -5.12 -5.24
C TYR A 60 8.72 -4.06 -5.02
N LEU A 61 7.73 -3.96 -5.92
CA LEU A 61 6.62 -3.01 -5.78
C LEU A 61 5.78 -3.30 -4.52
N THR A 62 5.56 -4.58 -4.21
CA THR A 62 4.90 -5.02 -2.96
C THR A 62 5.69 -4.58 -1.72
N GLN A 63 7.02 -4.75 -1.71
CA GLN A 63 7.87 -4.25 -0.62
C GLN A 63 7.82 -2.73 -0.50
N LEU A 64 7.85 -2.03 -1.63
CA LEU A 64 7.81 -0.57 -1.65
C LEU A 64 6.47 -0.04 -1.14
N LYS A 65 5.35 -0.69 -1.49
CA LYS A 65 4.02 -0.35 -0.97
C LYS A 65 3.99 -0.40 0.56
N ASP A 66 4.60 -1.42 1.16
CA ASP A 66 4.67 -1.58 2.61
C ASP A 66 5.63 -0.59 3.29
N ALA A 67 6.77 -0.30 2.67
CA ALA A 67 7.80 0.58 3.23
C ALA A 67 7.47 2.07 3.05
N ASP A 68 6.97 2.44 1.88
CA ASP A 68 6.60 3.80 1.48
C ASP A 68 5.44 3.77 0.48
N HIS A 69 4.22 3.69 1.01
CA HIS A 69 2.99 3.70 0.21
C HIS A 69 2.89 4.93 -0.69
N ARG A 70 3.48 6.08 -0.31
CA ARG A 70 3.37 7.33 -1.08
C ARG A 70 4.20 7.25 -2.34
N THR A 71 5.46 6.85 -2.22
CA THR A 71 6.32 6.63 -3.39
C THR A 71 5.77 5.51 -4.27
N PHE A 72 5.21 4.44 -3.69
CA PHE A 72 4.53 3.39 -4.46
C PHE A 72 3.40 3.96 -5.33
N TYR A 73 2.44 4.67 -4.73
CA TYR A 73 1.32 5.24 -5.51
C TYR A 73 1.77 6.33 -6.49
N LYS A 74 2.79 7.11 -6.14
CA LYS A 74 3.39 8.10 -7.06
C LYS A 74 3.98 7.41 -8.30
N LEU A 75 4.74 6.34 -8.13
CA LEU A 75 5.27 5.55 -9.24
C LEU A 75 4.15 5.02 -10.13
N CYS A 76 3.12 4.40 -9.53
CA CYS A 76 1.96 3.87 -10.25
C CYS A 76 1.26 4.95 -11.10
N MET A 77 1.06 6.14 -10.56
CA MET A 77 0.38 7.23 -11.26
C MET A 77 1.24 7.82 -12.40
N GLU A 78 2.54 7.99 -12.18
CA GLU A 78 3.43 8.60 -13.18
C GLU A 78 3.92 7.62 -14.26
N ASN A 79 3.84 6.30 -14.03
CA ASN A 79 4.34 5.26 -14.94
C ASN A 79 3.30 4.15 -15.17
N MET A 80 2.01 4.53 -15.22
CA MET A 80 0.90 3.57 -15.23
C MET A 80 0.97 2.51 -16.33
N PRO A 81 1.33 2.81 -17.59
CA PRO A 81 1.43 1.78 -18.64
C PRO A 81 2.51 0.72 -18.36
N GLU A 82 3.62 1.11 -17.72
CA GLU A 82 4.72 0.20 -17.36
C GLU A 82 4.37 -0.63 -16.12
N ILE A 83 3.70 -0.02 -15.13
CA ILE A 83 3.50 -0.62 -13.81
C ILE A 83 2.21 -1.46 -13.72
N THR A 84 1.14 -1.07 -14.40
CA THR A 84 -0.14 -1.81 -14.37
C THR A 84 0.02 -3.31 -14.68
N PRO A 85 0.73 -3.74 -15.75
CA PRO A 85 0.90 -5.18 -16.00
C PRO A 85 1.78 -5.90 -14.98
N LEU A 86 2.50 -5.17 -14.12
CA LEU A 86 3.31 -5.74 -13.04
C LEU A 86 2.49 -5.95 -11.76
N ILE A 87 1.61 -5.02 -11.39
CA ILE A 87 0.77 -5.10 -10.17
C ILE A 87 -0.60 -5.74 -10.42
N TYR A 88 -0.93 -5.98 -11.68
CA TYR A 88 -2.15 -6.64 -12.12
C TYR A 88 -1.82 -7.72 -13.15
N THR A 89 -2.78 -8.10 -13.99
CA THR A 89 -2.58 -9.10 -15.04
C THR A 89 -1.53 -8.64 -16.06
N PRO A 90 -0.62 -9.54 -16.51
CA PRO A 90 -0.57 -10.97 -16.20
C PRO A 90 0.22 -11.33 -14.93
N THR A 91 1.13 -10.46 -14.46
CA THR A 91 2.12 -10.78 -13.43
C THR A 91 1.51 -11.17 -12.08
N VAL A 92 0.35 -10.59 -11.72
CA VAL A 92 -0.35 -10.98 -10.48
C VAL A 92 -0.76 -12.45 -10.48
N GLY A 93 -1.01 -13.05 -11.65
CA GLY A 93 -1.29 -14.48 -11.77
C GLY A 93 -0.10 -15.33 -11.36
N ASP A 94 1.09 -14.99 -11.86
CA ASP A 94 2.34 -15.66 -11.45
C ASP A 94 2.60 -15.49 -9.95
N ALA A 95 2.34 -14.30 -9.41
CA ALA A 95 2.46 -14.01 -7.99
C ALA A 95 1.50 -14.85 -7.14
N CYS A 96 0.26 -15.05 -7.60
CA CYS A 96 -0.71 -15.94 -6.94
C CYS A 96 -0.22 -17.40 -6.93
N LEU A 97 0.28 -17.91 -8.07
CA LEU A 97 0.81 -19.27 -8.17
C LEU A 97 2.02 -19.49 -7.24
N GLN A 98 2.85 -18.46 -7.07
CA GLN A 98 4.06 -18.53 -6.27
C GLN A 98 3.88 -17.96 -4.85
N PHE A 99 2.65 -17.64 -4.43
CA PHE A 99 2.39 -16.81 -3.24
C PHE A 99 3.09 -17.33 -1.98
N SER A 100 3.01 -18.64 -1.72
CA SER A 100 3.66 -19.29 -0.57
C SER A 100 5.19 -19.14 -0.57
N HIS A 101 5.81 -19.04 -1.75
CA HIS A 101 7.26 -18.89 -1.88
C HIS A 101 7.72 -17.44 -1.76
N ILE A 102 6.90 -16.49 -2.23
CA ILE A 102 7.26 -15.06 -2.27
C ILE A 102 6.68 -14.27 -1.09
N TYR A 103 5.92 -14.93 -0.21
CA TYR A 103 5.30 -14.33 0.97
C TYR A 103 6.34 -13.63 1.85
N ARG A 104 6.02 -12.41 2.30
CA ARG A 104 6.89 -11.63 3.21
C ARG A 104 6.15 -11.04 4.39
N LYS A 105 5.00 -10.42 4.14
CA LYS A 105 4.17 -9.77 5.16
C LYS A 105 2.70 -10.03 4.85
N PRO A 106 1.83 -10.05 5.87
CA PRO A 106 0.41 -10.22 5.67
C PRO A 106 -0.18 -8.97 4.99
N GLU A 107 -0.83 -9.16 3.85
CA GLU A 107 -1.58 -8.12 3.15
C GLU A 107 -3.08 -8.44 3.21
N GLY A 108 -3.81 -7.75 4.09
CA GLY A 108 -5.24 -7.98 4.26
C GLY A 108 -5.57 -8.94 5.39
N LEU A 109 -6.72 -9.60 5.28
CA LEU A 109 -7.31 -10.43 6.32
C LEU A 109 -7.69 -11.79 5.73
N TYR A 110 -7.31 -12.87 6.40
CA TYR A 110 -7.61 -14.24 5.98
C TYR A 110 -8.68 -14.83 6.90
N VAL A 111 -9.73 -15.41 6.31
CA VAL A 111 -10.79 -16.11 7.03
C VAL A 111 -10.84 -17.55 6.52
N SER A 112 -10.69 -18.51 7.43
CA SER A 112 -10.78 -19.93 7.14
C SER A 112 -12.20 -20.45 7.38
N ILE A 113 -12.55 -21.59 6.79
CA ILE A 113 -13.77 -22.33 7.15
C ILE A 113 -13.80 -22.70 8.65
N LYS A 114 -12.62 -22.81 9.29
CA LYS A 114 -12.48 -23.06 10.73
C LYS A 114 -12.96 -21.88 11.59
N ASP A 115 -13.08 -20.69 11.02
CA ASP A 115 -13.58 -19.50 11.71
C ASP A 115 -15.12 -19.40 11.67
N LYS A 116 -15.82 -20.40 11.12
CA LYS A 116 -17.29 -20.44 11.06
C LYS A 116 -17.87 -20.26 12.48
N GLY A 117 -18.81 -19.31 12.61
CA GLY A 117 -19.39 -18.90 13.91
C GLY A 117 -18.54 -17.89 14.70
N ASN A 118 -17.30 -17.62 14.29
CA ASN A 118 -16.38 -16.68 14.94
C ASN A 118 -15.81 -15.60 13.99
N ILE A 119 -16.26 -15.51 12.73
CA ILE A 119 -15.76 -14.55 11.72
C ILE A 119 -15.74 -13.11 12.25
N GLY A 120 -16.76 -12.69 13.00
CA GLY A 120 -16.80 -11.35 13.60
C GLY A 120 -15.62 -11.05 14.53
N LYS A 121 -15.06 -12.06 15.21
CA LYS A 121 -13.83 -11.90 16.02
C LYS A 121 -12.62 -11.66 15.12
N VAL A 122 -12.51 -12.40 14.01
CA VAL A 122 -11.40 -12.25 13.05
C VAL A 122 -11.43 -10.85 12.44
N LEU A 123 -12.60 -10.38 11.97
CA LEU A 123 -12.75 -9.05 11.38
C LEU A 123 -12.35 -7.91 12.32
N ARG A 124 -12.62 -8.06 13.64
CA ARG A 124 -12.22 -7.08 14.66
C ARG A 124 -10.70 -6.93 14.84
N ASN A 125 -9.91 -7.86 14.32
CA ASN A 125 -8.44 -7.74 14.32
C ASN A 125 -7.92 -6.73 13.27
N TRP A 126 -8.77 -6.24 12.35
CA TRP A 126 -8.33 -5.28 11.34
C TRP A 126 -7.92 -3.94 11.98
N PRO A 127 -6.66 -3.48 11.81
CA PRO A 127 -6.14 -2.34 12.57
C PRO A 127 -6.83 -1.00 12.23
N ARG A 128 -7.51 -0.92 11.09
CA ARG A 128 -8.19 0.30 10.59
C ARG A 128 -9.68 0.07 10.39
N ILE A 129 -10.32 -0.71 11.26
CA ILE A 129 -11.74 -1.12 11.12
C ILE A 129 -12.71 0.04 10.99
N ASN A 130 -12.49 1.13 11.73
CA ASN A 130 -13.36 2.31 11.68
C ASN A 130 -13.17 3.15 10.41
N GLU A 131 -12.05 2.97 9.70
CA GLU A 131 -11.70 3.70 8.47
C GLU A 131 -12.01 2.90 7.20
N ALA A 132 -12.22 1.59 7.30
CA ALA A 132 -12.53 0.74 6.15
C ALA A 132 -13.84 1.18 5.47
N ARG A 133 -13.83 1.29 4.13
CA ARG A 133 -14.99 1.68 3.31
C ARG A 133 -15.25 0.74 2.13
N ILE A 134 -14.21 0.04 1.68
CA ILE A 134 -14.25 -0.87 0.54
C ILE A 134 -13.56 -2.17 0.97
N ALA A 135 -14.16 -3.30 0.62
CA ALA A 135 -13.55 -4.62 0.76
C ALA A 135 -13.57 -5.33 -0.60
N VAL A 136 -12.46 -5.96 -0.95
CA VAL A 136 -12.36 -6.90 -2.07
C VAL A 136 -12.15 -8.27 -1.47
N VAL A 137 -13.01 -9.23 -1.82
CA VAL A 137 -13.04 -10.56 -1.22
C VAL A 137 -12.96 -11.60 -2.33
N THR A 138 -12.15 -12.64 -2.13
CA THR A 138 -12.03 -13.78 -3.04
C THR A 138 -11.92 -15.07 -2.22
N ASP A 139 -12.40 -16.19 -2.77
CA ASP A 139 -12.16 -17.52 -2.24
C ASP A 139 -10.98 -18.23 -2.93
N GLY A 140 -10.31 -17.56 -3.88
CA GLY A 140 -9.11 -18.02 -4.55
C GLY A 140 -9.30 -19.17 -5.55
N LYS A 141 -10.54 -19.46 -5.96
CA LYS A 141 -10.82 -20.57 -6.90
C LYS A 141 -10.66 -20.22 -8.38
N SER A 142 -10.72 -18.95 -8.75
CA SER A 142 -10.80 -18.48 -10.15
C SER A 142 -9.99 -17.22 -10.37
#